data_AF-A0A932T8N5-F1
#
_entry.id   AF-A0A932T8N5-F1
#
_cell.length_a   1.000
_cell.length_b   1.000
_cell.length_c   1.000
_cell.angle_alpha   90.00
_cell.angle_beta   90.00
_cell.angle_gamma   90.00
#
_symmetry.space_group_name_H-M   'P 1'
#
loop_
_entity.id
_entity.type
_entity.pdbx_description
1 polymer ?
#
loop_
_entity_poly.entity_id
_entity_poly.type
_entity_poly.pdbx_seq_one_letter_code
_entity_poly.pdbx_strand_id
1 'polypeptide(L)'
;SFTVEGLNSNDKFKNDLDTFLPQLLKIIANNKESIQTINIKSFTSSEHRKFKEHYESLQANKELSVRRANKVKQYFVELSQNSKLDFNWFSRNITTDGMGSIDLVKTPTGNEDKDASRRIVIEIIKR
;
A
#
# COMPACT_ATOMS: atom_id res chain seq x y z
N SER A 1 11.84 -7.16 -2.56
CA SER A 1 10.61 -6.45 -2.18
C SER A 1 10.87 -5.75 -0.87
N PHE A 2 10.46 -4.49 -0.71
CA PHE A 2 10.43 -3.84 0.61
C PHE A 2 9.02 -4.02 1.16
N THR A 3 8.89 -4.71 2.29
CA THR A 3 7.62 -4.88 3.00
C THR A 3 7.51 -3.78 4.04
N VAL A 4 6.53 -2.90 3.91
CA VAL A 4 6.18 -1.96 4.99
C VAL A 4 5.22 -2.71 5.91
N GLU A 5 5.73 -3.16 7.06
CA GLU A 5 4.92 -3.83 8.07
C GLU A 5 3.99 -2.85 8.79
N GLY A 6 2.73 -3.27 8.97
CA GLY A 6 1.84 -2.81 10.04
C GLY A 6 1.42 -1.35 10.02
N LEU A 7 0.53 -1.00 9.10
CA LEU A 7 0.00 0.36 8.98
C LEU A 7 -1.47 0.39 9.41
N ASN A 8 -1.75 0.72 10.68
CA ASN A 8 -3.14 0.82 11.15
C ASN A 8 -3.48 1.99 12.11
N SER A 9 -4.66 2.56 11.83
CA SER A 9 -5.50 3.57 12.53
C SER A 9 -4.90 4.95 12.87
N ASN A 10 -5.46 5.95 12.16
CA ASN A 10 -5.46 7.42 12.28
C ASN A 10 -4.35 8.13 13.08
N ASP A 11 -3.82 9.17 12.44
CA ASP A 11 -2.63 9.99 12.75
C ASP A 11 -1.29 9.27 12.59
N LYS A 12 -1.11 8.03 13.07
CA LYS A 12 0.18 7.33 12.90
C LYS A 12 0.45 6.90 11.45
N PHE A 13 -0.56 6.42 10.74
CA PHE A 13 -0.45 6.00 9.34
C PHE A 13 0.06 7.12 8.42
N LYS A 14 -0.47 8.34 8.60
CA LYS A 14 -0.03 9.48 7.81
C LYS A 14 1.41 9.84 8.19
N ASN A 15 1.76 9.88 9.47
CA ASN A 15 3.11 10.19 9.94
C ASN A 15 4.16 9.21 9.40
N ASP A 16 3.84 7.91 9.35
CA ASP A 16 4.74 6.89 8.81
C ASP A 16 4.96 7.08 7.30
N LEU A 17 3.88 7.38 6.55
CA LEU A 17 3.99 7.71 5.12
C LEU A 17 4.71 9.04 4.87
N ASP A 18 4.45 10.07 5.67
CA ASP A 18 5.11 11.38 5.59
C ASP A 18 6.61 11.27 5.83
N THR A 19 7.04 10.32 6.65
CA THR A 19 8.47 10.08 6.93
C THR A 19 9.13 9.26 5.82
N PHE A 20 8.47 8.19 5.36
CA PHE A 20 9.05 7.21 4.46
C PHE A 20 8.96 7.62 2.98
N LEU A 21 7.80 8.10 2.53
CA LEU A 21 7.53 8.32 1.10
C LEU A 21 8.43 9.37 0.45
N PRO A 22 8.77 10.52 1.08
CA PRO A 22 9.64 11.50 0.43
C PRO A 22 11.02 10.95 0.07
N GLN A 23 11.59 10.08 0.92
CA GLN A 23 12.89 9.45 0.64
C GLN A 23 12.78 8.43 -0.49
N LEU A 24 11.73 7.59 -0.44
CA LEU A 24 11.46 6.61 -1.49
C LEU A 24 11.22 7.30 -2.85
N LEU A 25 10.48 8.40 -2.89
CA LEU A 25 10.23 9.20 -4.10
C LEU A 25 11.52 9.69 -4.74
N LYS A 26 12.48 10.16 -3.95
CA LYS A 26 13.80 10.59 -4.46
C LYS A 26 14.57 9.42 -5.07
N ILE A 27 14.56 8.26 -4.41
CA ILE A 27 15.22 7.05 -4.92
C ILE A 27 14.59 6.63 -6.25
N ILE A 28 13.25 6.61 -6.32
CA ILE A 28 12.52 6.27 -7.55
C ILE A 28 12.83 7.28 -8.66
N ALA A 29 12.78 8.58 -8.38
CA ALA A 29 13.04 9.61 -9.37
C ALA A 29 14.45 9.50 -9.97
N ASN A 30 15.46 9.20 -9.14
CA ASN A 30 16.84 9.00 -9.58
C ASN A 30 17.03 7.74 -10.44
N ASN A 31 16.14 6.75 -10.32
CA ASN A 31 16.24 5.47 -11.01
C ASN A 31 15.12 5.26 -12.05
N LYS A 32 14.34 6.30 -12.37
CA LYS A 32 13.09 6.19 -13.13
C LYS A 32 13.24 5.53 -14.50
N GLU A 33 14.39 5.69 -15.15
CA GLU A 33 14.67 5.10 -16.46
C GLU A 33 14.83 3.57 -16.41
N SER A 34 15.18 3.02 -15.24
CA SER A 34 15.29 1.57 -15.02
C SER A 34 14.00 0.92 -14.51
N ILE A 35 12.97 1.74 -14.25
CA ILE A 35 11.71 1.29 -13.65
C ILE A 35 10.66 1.16 -14.75
N GLN A 36 10.02 -0.01 -14.80
CA GLN A 36 8.89 -0.28 -15.67
C GLN A 36 7.58 0.19 -15.03
N THR A 37 7.34 -0.20 -13.78
CA THR A 37 6.14 0.20 -13.04
C THR A 37 6.36 0.12 -11.54
N ILE A 38 5.53 0.81 -10.78
CA ILE A 38 5.46 0.76 -9.33
C ILE A 38 4.08 0.26 -8.96
N ASN A 39 3.99 -0.92 -8.34
CA ASN A 39 2.70 -1.46 -7.90
C ASN A 39 2.52 -1.24 -6.39
N ILE A 40 1.41 -0.59 -6.02
CA ILE A 40 0.99 -0.41 -4.63
C ILE A 40 -0.09 -1.41 -4.31
N LYS A 41 0.23 -2.41 -3.49
CA LYS A 41 -0.71 -3.43 -3.01
C LYS A 41 -1.14 -3.13 -1.59
N SER A 42 -2.43 -3.28 -1.32
CA SER A 42 -3.00 -3.08 0.03
C SER A 42 -3.70 -4.35 0.49
N PHE A 43 -3.47 -4.72 1.76
CA PHE A 43 -4.00 -5.93 2.37
C PHE A 43 -4.80 -5.59 3.63
N THR A 44 -5.68 -6.50 4.02
CA THR A 44 -6.43 -6.44 5.27
C THR A 44 -6.24 -7.73 6.07
N SER A 45 -6.50 -7.63 7.37
CA SER A 45 -6.76 -8.80 8.21
C SER A 45 -8.07 -9.50 7.81
N SER A 46 -8.30 -10.71 8.32
CA SER A 46 -9.55 -11.46 8.11
C SER A 46 -10.78 -10.78 8.73
N GLU A 47 -10.58 -10.00 9.80
CA GLU A 47 -11.67 -9.36 10.54
C GLU A 47 -12.28 -8.17 9.78
N HIS A 48 -13.60 -8.00 9.94
CA HIS A 48 -14.31 -6.80 9.52
C HIS A 48 -15.28 -6.36 10.63
N ARG A 49 -15.27 -5.07 11.02
CA ARG A 49 -16.04 -4.59 12.19
C ARG A 49 -17.55 -4.76 12.05
N LYS A 50 -18.07 -4.69 10.81
CA LYS A 50 -19.52 -4.67 10.53
C LYS A 50 -20.08 -6.02 10.10
N PHE A 51 -19.27 -6.86 9.46
CA PHE A 51 -19.74 -8.09 8.82
C PHE A 51 -19.08 -9.27 9.49
N LYS A 52 -19.90 -10.16 10.05
CA LYS A 52 -19.43 -11.41 10.66
C LYS A 52 -19.47 -12.58 9.67
N GLU A 53 -20.32 -12.49 8.66
CA GLU A 53 -20.40 -13.48 7.58
C GLU A 53 -19.17 -13.41 6.69
N HIS A 54 -18.61 -14.58 6.36
CA HIS A 54 -17.33 -14.70 5.69
C HIS A 54 -17.30 -14.00 4.32
N TYR A 55 -18.34 -14.18 3.51
CA TYR A 55 -18.43 -13.60 2.18
C TYR A 55 -18.54 -12.06 2.20
N GLU A 56 -19.39 -11.52 3.07
CA GLU A 56 -19.58 -10.07 3.20
C GLU A 56 -18.31 -9.39 3.72
N SER A 57 -17.63 -10.02 4.69
CA SER A 57 -16.34 -9.55 5.20
C SER A 57 -15.29 -9.52 4.09
N LEU A 58 -15.21 -10.57 3.26
CA LEU A 58 -14.26 -10.66 2.15
C LEU A 58 -14.46 -9.53 1.13
N GLN A 59 -15.71 -9.29 0.71
CA GLN A 59 -16.06 -8.23 -0.23
C GLN A 59 -15.75 -6.84 0.35
N ALA A 60 -16.14 -6.58 1.60
CA ALA A 60 -15.90 -5.29 2.25
C ALA A 60 -14.39 -5.02 2.45
N ASN A 61 -13.62 -6.06 2.78
CA ASN A 61 -12.17 -5.99 2.91
C ASN A 61 -11.48 -5.73 1.57
N LYS A 62 -11.97 -6.36 0.49
CA LYS A 62 -11.51 -6.06 -0.87
C LYS A 62 -11.72 -4.59 -1.21
N GLU A 63 -12.92 -4.06 -1.01
CA GLU A 63 -13.21 -2.64 -1.27
C GLU A 63 -12.37 -1.70 -0.41
N LEU A 64 -12.20 -2.01 0.88
CA LEU A 64 -11.35 -1.24 1.78
C LEU A 64 -9.90 -1.20 1.29
N SER A 65 -9.37 -2.35 0.89
CA SER A 65 -8.01 -2.44 0.40
C SER A 65 -7.78 -1.64 -0.89
N VAL A 66 -8.74 -1.67 -1.83
CA VAL A 66 -8.70 -0.87 -3.07
C VAL A 66 -8.67 0.63 -2.74
N ARG A 67 -9.58 1.09 -1.87
CA ARG A 67 -9.61 2.50 -1.43
C ARG A 67 -8.28 2.94 -0.79
N ARG A 68 -7.69 2.09 0.05
CA ARG A 68 -6.40 2.38 0.70
C ARG A 68 -5.25 2.46 -0.30
N ALA A 69 -5.17 1.52 -1.27
CA ALA A 69 -4.13 1.54 -2.30
C ALA A 69 -4.21 2.82 -3.15
N ASN A 70 -5.43 3.20 -3.57
CA ASN A 70 -5.67 4.44 -4.31
C ASN A 70 -5.26 5.69 -3.54
N LYS A 71 -5.55 5.74 -2.23
CA LYS A 71 -5.16 6.88 -1.38
C LYS A 71 -3.63 7.02 -1.28
N VAL A 72 -2.89 5.91 -1.19
CA VAL A 72 -1.42 5.96 -1.20
C VAL A 72 -0.87 6.40 -2.56
N LYS A 73 -1.45 5.94 -3.68
CA LYS A 73 -1.10 6.45 -5.02
C LYS A 73 -1.32 7.96 -5.12
N GLN A 74 -2.48 8.46 -4.68
CA GLN A 74 -2.77 9.89 -4.66
C GLN A 74 -1.70 10.64 -3.87
N TYR A 75 -1.35 10.15 -2.69
CA TYR A 75 -0.34 10.77 -1.85
C TYR A 75 1.06 10.77 -2.50
N PHE A 76 1.46 9.69 -3.17
CA PHE A 76 2.69 9.64 -3.98
C PHE A 76 2.72 10.72 -5.06
N VAL A 77 1.61 10.85 -5.79
CA VAL A 77 1.48 11.78 -6.91
C VAL A 77 1.52 13.23 -6.41
N GLU A 78 0.78 13.54 -5.34
CA GLU A 78 0.81 14.87 -4.69
C GLU A 78 2.20 15.22 -4.17
N LEU A 79 2.88 14.28 -3.49
CA LEU A 79 4.25 14.49 -3.02
C LEU A 79 5.24 14.71 -4.17
N SER A 80 5.07 14.00 -5.30
CA SER A 80 5.89 14.21 -6.49
C SER A 80 5.75 15.63 -7.05
N GLN A 81 4.52 16.14 -7.08
CA GLN A 81 4.23 17.50 -7.54
C GLN A 81 4.84 18.55 -6.60
N ASN A 82 4.60 18.40 -5.29
CA ASN A 82 5.10 19.32 -4.27
C ASN A 82 6.64 19.35 -4.20
N SER A 83 7.27 18.22 -4.51
CA SER A 83 8.74 18.08 -4.54
C SER A 83 9.36 18.48 -5.88
N LYS A 84 8.58 19.02 -6.83
CA LYS A 84 9.02 19.39 -8.19
C LYS A 84 9.64 18.22 -8.97
N LEU A 85 9.18 17.00 -8.70
CA LEU A 85 9.53 15.80 -9.46
C LEU A 85 8.60 15.65 -10.68
N ASP A 86 8.91 14.67 -11.53
CA ASP A 86 8.16 14.38 -12.76
C ASP A 86 6.77 13.79 -12.47
N PHE A 87 5.82 14.66 -12.14
CA PHE A 87 4.42 14.32 -11.84
C PHE A 87 3.80 13.40 -12.90
N ASN A 88 4.04 13.68 -14.18
CA ASN A 88 3.48 12.91 -15.29
C ASN A 88 4.03 11.49 -15.33
N TRP A 89 5.29 11.30 -14.97
CA TRP A 89 5.88 9.98 -14.85
C TRP A 89 5.28 9.22 -13.67
N PHE A 90 5.21 9.81 -12.48
CA PHE A 90 4.66 9.13 -11.29
C PHE A 90 3.17 8.79 -11.46
N SER A 91 2.37 9.70 -12.03
CA SER A 91 0.93 9.47 -12.26
C SER A 91 0.66 8.26 -13.17
N ARG A 92 1.49 8.07 -14.21
CA ARG A 92 1.32 6.99 -15.21
C ARG A 92 2.00 5.68 -14.81
N ASN A 93 3.12 5.72 -14.08
CA ASN A 93 3.91 4.53 -13.77
C ASN A 93 3.51 3.87 -12.45
N ILE A 94 2.55 4.42 -11.70
CA ILE A 94 2.04 3.79 -10.48
C ILE A 94 0.70 3.07 -10.75
N THR A 95 0.66 1.79 -10.42
CA THR A 95 -0.55 0.95 -10.37
C THR A 95 -0.94 0.66 -8.92
N THR A 96 -2.18 0.23 -8.71
CA THR A 96 -2.74 -0.04 -7.39
C THR A 96 -3.60 -1.29 -7.39
N ASP A 97 -3.36 -2.19 -6.44
CA ASP A 97 -4.16 -3.39 -6.24
C ASP A 97 -4.67 -3.46 -4.80
N GLY A 98 -5.99 -3.57 -4.63
CA GLY A 98 -6.56 -3.94 -3.35
C GLY A 98 -6.67 -5.46 -3.25
N MET A 99 -6.01 -6.09 -2.28
CA MET A 99 -5.95 -7.55 -2.14
C MET A 99 -6.99 -8.11 -1.17
N GLY A 100 -7.57 -7.27 -0.30
CA GLY A 100 -8.43 -7.71 0.79
C GLY A 100 -7.70 -8.65 1.75
N SER A 101 -8.38 -9.69 2.22
CA SER A 101 -7.87 -10.65 3.21
C SER A 101 -7.37 -11.97 2.59
N ILE A 102 -7.00 -11.98 1.31
CA ILE A 102 -6.61 -13.21 0.60
C ILE A 102 -5.20 -13.73 0.94
N ASP A 103 -4.37 -12.90 1.58
CA ASP A 103 -2.97 -13.21 1.89
C ASP A 103 -2.62 -12.78 3.32
N LEU A 104 -3.13 -13.58 4.27
CA LEU A 104 -2.97 -13.37 5.70
C LEU A 104 -1.57 -13.76 6.15
N VAL A 105 -0.93 -12.88 6.91
CA VAL A 105 0.33 -13.17 7.57
C VAL A 105 0.05 -14.02 8.80
N LYS A 106 0.82 -15.09 8.98
CA LYS A 106 0.68 -16.00 10.13
C LYS A 106 1.89 -15.87 11.04
N THR A 107 1.62 -15.88 12.34
CA THR A 107 2.63 -16.05 13.39
C THR A 107 3.29 -17.43 13.28
N PRO A 108 4.44 -17.68 13.93
CA PRO A 108 5.08 -19.00 13.96
C PRO A 108 4.16 -20.12 14.51
N THR A 109 3.17 -19.75 15.32
CA THR A 109 2.17 -20.69 15.88
C THR A 109 1.01 -21.00 14.93
N GLY A 110 0.98 -20.38 13.74
CA GLY A 110 -0.06 -20.59 12.72
C GLY A 110 -1.28 -19.66 12.85
N ASN A 111 -1.40 -18.91 13.95
CA ASN A 111 -2.45 -17.89 14.11
C ASN A 111 -2.19 -16.68 13.23
N GLU A 112 -3.25 -15.99 12.77
CA GLU A 112 -3.12 -14.75 12.01
C GLU A 112 -2.43 -13.66 12.85
N ASP A 113 -1.42 -13.03 12.25
CA ASP A 113 -0.93 -11.72 12.67
C ASP A 113 -1.75 -10.65 11.96
N LYS A 114 -2.72 -10.10 12.67
CA LYS A 114 -3.68 -9.15 12.11
C LYS A 114 -3.01 -7.83 11.74
N ASP A 115 -2.02 -7.38 12.50
CA ASP A 115 -1.32 -6.13 12.23
C ASP A 115 -0.43 -6.27 11.00
N ALA A 116 0.34 -7.35 10.91
CA ALA A 116 1.15 -7.65 9.73
C ALA A 116 0.28 -7.92 8.48
N SER A 117 -0.92 -8.49 8.64
CA SER A 117 -1.87 -8.68 7.54
C SER A 117 -2.42 -7.35 7.00
N ARG A 118 -2.48 -6.30 7.83
CA ARG A 118 -2.88 -4.93 7.43
C ARG A 118 -1.69 -4.11 6.92
N ARG A 119 -1.09 -4.58 5.83
CA ARG A 119 0.10 -3.97 5.23
C ARG A 119 -0.18 -3.30 3.90
N ILE A 120 0.76 -2.44 3.52
CA ILE A 120 0.87 -1.91 2.16
C ILE A 120 2.23 -2.33 1.63
N VAL A 121 2.25 -2.85 0.41
CA VAL A 121 3.48 -3.28 -0.26
C VAL A 121 3.69 -2.40 -1.48
N ILE A 122 4.89 -1.86 -1.62
CA ILE A 122 5.30 -1.08 -2.78
C ILE A 122 6.33 -1.91 -3.55
N GLU A 123 5.93 -2.39 -4.71
CA GLU A 123 6.77 -3.20 -5.58
C GLU A 123 7.31 -2.35 -6.72
N ILE A 124 8.63 -2.31 -6.88
CA ILE A 124 9.30 -1.66 -8.00
C ILE A 124 9.63 -2.73 -9.02
N ILE A 125 8.96 -2.68 -10.18
CA ILE A 125 9.21 -3.58 -11.30
C ILE A 125 10.23 -2.91 -12.21
N LYS A 126 11.34 -3.59 -12.46
CA LYS A 126 12.42 -3.11 -13.34
C LYS A 126 12.10 -3.42 -14.80
N ARG A 127 12.66 -2.62 -15.71
CA ARG A 127 12.66 -2.91 -17.15
C ARG A 127 13.56 -4.09 -17.50
#